data_AF-A0A2P6CCX5-F1
#
_entry.id   AF-A0A2P6CCX5-F1
#
_cell.length_a   1.000
_cell.length_b   1.000
_cell.length_c   1.000
_cell.angle_alpha   90.00
_cell.angle_beta   90.00
_cell.angle_gamma   90.00
#
_symmetry.space_group_name_H-M   'P 1'
#
loop_
_entity.id
_entity.type
_entity.pdbx_description
1 polymer ?
#
loop_
_entity_poly.entity_id
_entity_poly.type
_entity_poly.pdbx_seq_one_letter_code
_entity_poly.pdbx_strand_id
1 'polypeptide(L)'
;MKISKKILSKGQNIDNKYKVTFFLKKGSYAETYRVKDLEGKTKLLKLFRYSRLDRTQFDSNDDILEIEILKQIKHPNLVNYHDSGELLVENQKYAFVILNFISGETLADKMKREETLNQYETKDIISGVLNGLNYLHNLDNPIIHNDITNLNIMTDLSGKVPIPKIIDFGYARYLNQSNKDFLKDGLNPFYQANENFNKIFSKQSDVFSVGALYYHLLFGLPPWFVEISKYKSDKISLEDAVIQERKKPLKFDKNIDEQTQNIIAKALQSNAENRFKNVKEFIQAINGELEVKQLSTVTETVKPKIKNLKNGQGFKAIAGMQELKETIQLDVIDALNDKEKYAEYGLTIPNGMLLYGPPGCGKTFFAERMAEEIGFNFHQIKPSDIQSKFINESQENIKRLFDEARANAPSIIFIDELDALIPNRNNTGINHMNTSAVNEFLAQMNNCGDDGVFIIGATNRPNVIDPAVLRAGRLDKTIYLPPPDFEARELMFRLYLDKRPREIGLDYKELAKATENYVSSDIKFLSDEASRKALKMKSRITKEILLETINNNRPSISLNELKSYVTIRAKMEGTSENTNNRPSIGF
;
A
#
# COMPACT_ATOMS: atom_id res chain seq x y z
N MET A 1 -12.93 25.30 40.10
CA MET A 1 -11.63 24.84 39.53
C MET A 1 -10.55 24.99 40.58
N LYS A 2 -10.06 23.88 41.17
CA LYS A 2 -8.87 23.93 42.04
C LYS A 2 -7.68 24.33 41.18
N ILE A 3 -7.07 25.49 41.44
CA ILE A 3 -5.82 25.90 40.81
C ILE A 3 -4.78 24.84 41.17
N SER A 4 -4.34 24.06 40.18
CA SER A 4 -3.28 23.07 40.35
C SER A 4 -2.06 23.77 40.97
N LYS A 5 -1.68 23.40 42.20
CA LYS A 5 -0.49 23.92 42.89
C LYS A 5 0.74 23.73 41.98
N LYS A 6 1.40 24.84 41.63
CA LYS A 6 2.65 24.87 40.83
C LYS A 6 3.78 24.31 41.70
N ILE A 7 4.71 23.57 41.10
CA ILE A 7 5.83 23.00 41.87
C ILE A 7 6.78 24.10 42.34
N LEU A 8 7.21 24.94 41.40
CA LEU A 8 8.09 26.08 41.69
C LEU A 8 7.31 27.38 41.79
N SER A 9 7.73 28.23 42.73
CA SER A 9 7.16 29.54 42.96
C SER A 9 7.97 30.65 42.28
N LYS A 10 7.31 31.75 41.91
CA LYS A 10 8.00 32.93 41.35
C LYS A 10 9.00 33.46 42.39
N GLY A 11 10.23 33.70 41.96
CA GLY A 11 11.33 34.18 42.78
C GLY A 11 12.17 33.08 43.44
N GLN A 12 11.76 31.82 43.35
CA GLN A 12 12.52 30.68 43.88
C GLN A 12 13.83 30.51 43.13
N ASN A 13 14.92 30.22 43.86
CA ASN A 13 16.22 29.90 43.29
C ASN A 13 16.35 28.39 43.08
N ILE A 14 16.96 28.00 41.97
CA ILE A 14 17.27 26.62 41.58
C ILE A 14 18.79 26.52 41.48
N ASP A 15 19.38 25.64 42.29
CA ASP A 15 20.83 25.39 42.40
C ASP A 15 21.70 26.64 42.57
N ASN A 16 21.15 27.72 43.14
CA ASN A 16 21.78 29.04 43.21
C ASN A 16 22.27 29.61 41.86
N LYS A 17 21.83 29.03 40.73
CA LYS A 17 22.21 29.45 39.37
C LYS A 17 21.06 30.13 38.65
N TYR A 18 19.83 29.74 38.95
CA TYR A 18 18.65 30.21 38.21
C TYR A 18 17.55 30.70 39.14
N LYS A 19 16.89 31.78 38.76
CA LYS A 19 15.74 32.34 39.49
C LYS A 19 14.47 32.23 38.66
N VAL A 20 13.43 31.60 39.23
CA VAL A 20 12.13 31.42 38.57
C VAL A 20 11.43 32.76 38.41
N THR A 21 11.03 33.11 37.18
CA THR A 21 10.38 34.40 36.89
C THR A 21 8.91 34.25 36.50
N PHE A 22 8.58 33.22 35.72
CA PHE A 22 7.23 33.02 35.20
C PHE A 22 6.95 31.55 34.94
N PHE A 23 5.72 31.10 35.18
CA PHE A 23 5.25 29.76 34.84
C PHE A 23 4.63 29.80 33.44
N LEU A 24 5.07 28.93 32.53
CA LEU A 24 4.62 28.93 31.14
C LEU A 24 3.50 27.90 30.91
N LYS A 25 3.80 26.61 31.12
CA LYS A 25 2.85 25.52 30.86
C LYS A 25 3.07 24.34 31.78
N LYS A 26 2.04 23.50 31.91
CA LYS A 26 2.10 22.20 32.59
C LYS A 26 1.66 21.10 31.62
N GLY A 27 2.54 20.13 31.41
CA GLY A 27 2.25 18.90 30.68
C GLY A 27 1.86 17.76 31.62
N SER A 28 1.76 16.55 31.08
CA SER A 28 1.45 15.32 31.81
C SER A 28 2.53 14.98 32.84
N TYR A 29 3.81 15.03 32.42
CA TYR A 29 4.98 14.65 33.22
C TYR A 29 5.95 15.80 33.55
N ALA A 30 5.77 17.00 32.99
CA ALA A 30 6.69 18.14 33.23
C ALA A 30 5.98 19.50 33.36
N GLU A 31 6.62 20.46 34.04
CA GLU A 31 6.24 21.88 34.09
C GLU A 31 7.33 22.75 33.45
N THR A 32 6.94 23.75 32.66
CA THR A 32 7.88 24.66 31.99
C THR A 32 7.79 26.05 32.59
N TYR A 33 8.96 26.64 32.84
CA TYR A 33 9.11 27.95 33.47
C TYR A 33 10.08 28.82 32.68
N ARG A 34 9.90 30.14 32.76
CA ARG A 34 10.92 31.12 32.41
C ARG A 34 11.77 31.39 33.64
N VAL A 35 13.08 31.30 33.49
CA VAL A 35 14.04 31.59 34.56
C VAL A 35 15.06 32.63 34.10
N LYS A 36 15.74 33.28 35.04
CA LYS A 36 16.93 34.10 34.77
C LYS A 36 18.16 33.41 35.34
N ASP A 37 19.24 33.39 34.59
CA ASP A 37 20.56 32.97 35.09
C ASP A 37 21.21 34.09 35.94
N LEU A 38 22.43 33.81 36.45
CA LEU A 38 23.22 34.76 37.25
C LEU A 38 23.56 36.06 36.52
N GLU A 39 23.64 36.02 35.18
CA GLU A 39 23.87 37.19 34.34
C GLU A 39 22.57 37.95 34.01
N GLY A 40 21.43 37.48 34.51
CA GLY A 40 20.12 38.05 34.26
C GLY A 40 19.52 37.72 32.89
N LYS A 41 20.17 36.85 32.10
CA LYS A 41 19.67 36.40 30.80
C LYS A 41 18.52 35.42 30.99
N THR A 42 17.54 35.52 30.10
CA THR A 42 16.33 34.69 30.16
C THR A 42 16.62 33.30 29.59
N LYS A 43 16.17 32.26 30.31
CA LYS A 43 16.25 30.85 29.92
C LYS A 43 14.90 30.16 30.12
N LEU A 44 14.76 28.97 29.55
CA LEU A 44 13.63 28.08 29.77
C LEU A 44 14.06 26.94 30.69
N LEU A 45 13.26 26.64 31.69
CA LEU A 45 13.44 25.49 32.57
C LEU A 45 12.28 24.53 32.33
N LYS A 46 12.55 23.29 31.92
CA LYS A 46 11.58 22.19 31.89
C LYS A 46 11.88 21.27 33.07
N LEU A 47 10.92 21.15 33.99
CA LEU A 47 11.02 20.42 35.25
C LEU A 47 10.23 19.11 35.14
N PHE A 48 10.94 17.98 35.17
CA PHE A 48 10.40 16.63 35.04
C PHE A 48 10.05 16.04 36.40
N ARG A 49 8.90 15.38 36.48
CA ARG A 49 8.47 14.65 37.67
C ARG A 49 8.77 13.17 37.48
N TYR A 50 9.75 12.62 38.21
CA TYR A 50 10.10 11.19 38.11
C TYR A 50 8.89 10.27 38.28
N SER A 51 8.01 10.57 39.24
CA SER A 51 6.80 9.78 39.52
C SER A 51 5.75 9.76 38.41
N ARG A 52 5.91 10.55 37.34
CA ARG A 52 5.00 10.61 36.20
C ARG A 52 5.66 10.25 34.87
N LEU A 53 6.95 9.97 34.87
CA LEU A 53 7.65 9.51 33.68
C LEU A 53 7.36 8.02 33.46
N ASP A 54 7.13 7.66 32.20
CA ASP A 54 7.04 6.27 31.79
C ASP A 54 8.43 5.64 31.71
N ARG A 55 8.52 4.31 31.84
CA ARG A 55 9.78 3.56 31.72
C ARG A 55 10.49 3.84 30.41
N THR A 56 9.78 4.12 29.31
CA THR A 56 10.43 4.40 28.02
C THR A 56 11.02 5.79 27.89
N GLN A 57 10.79 6.66 28.87
CA GLN A 57 11.37 8.01 28.91
C GLN A 57 12.73 8.02 29.63
N PHE A 58 13.24 6.85 29.98
CA PHE A 58 14.58 6.65 30.52
C PHE A 58 15.47 5.94 29.49
N ASP A 59 16.77 6.22 29.54
CA ASP A 59 17.77 5.48 28.79
C ASP A 59 18.19 4.20 29.53
N SER A 60 19.24 3.51 29.06
CA SER A 60 19.74 2.28 29.69
C SER A 60 20.40 2.49 31.06
N ASN A 61 20.71 3.73 31.43
CA ASN A 61 21.36 4.11 32.69
C ASN A 61 20.37 4.68 33.72
N ASP A 62 19.05 4.56 33.46
CA ASP A 62 17.98 5.20 34.22
C ASP A 62 18.03 6.75 34.23
N ASP A 63 18.74 7.35 33.27
CA ASP A 63 18.73 8.79 33.04
C ASP A 63 17.56 9.19 32.14
N ILE A 64 17.05 10.42 32.30
CA ILE A 64 15.91 10.89 31.48
C ILE A 64 16.37 11.08 30.04
N LEU A 65 15.83 10.25 29.15
CA LEU A 65 16.23 10.15 27.74
C LEU A 65 16.16 11.51 27.01
N GLU A 66 15.12 12.29 27.28
CA GLU A 66 14.96 13.63 26.68
C GLU A 66 16.14 14.56 27.04
N ILE A 67 16.61 14.51 28.28
CA ILE A 67 17.74 15.34 28.74
C ILE A 67 19.04 14.88 28.06
N GLU A 68 19.27 13.57 27.98
CA GLU A 68 20.47 13.01 27.36
C GLU A 68 20.54 13.29 25.86
N ILE A 69 19.42 13.21 25.15
CA ILE A 69 19.31 13.65 23.76
C ILE A 69 19.65 15.13 23.63
N LEU A 70 19.05 15.99 24.47
CA LEU A 70 19.27 17.44 24.42
C LEU A 70 20.74 17.83 24.65
N LYS A 71 21.47 17.11 25.51
CA LYS A 71 22.91 17.33 25.75
C LYS A 71 23.78 17.10 24.52
N GLN A 72 23.38 16.17 23.66
CA GLN A 72 24.20 15.70 22.52
C GLN A 72 23.95 16.49 21.23
N ILE A 73 22.85 17.24 21.15
CA ILE A 73 22.41 17.91 19.92
C ILE A 73 22.77 19.40 19.93
N LYS A 74 23.26 19.89 18.80
CA LYS A 74 23.53 21.32 18.60
C LYS A 74 23.32 21.71 17.14
N HIS A 75 22.21 22.38 16.86
CA HIS A 75 21.87 22.79 15.50
C HIS A 75 20.98 24.05 15.51
N PRO A 76 21.12 24.99 14.53
CA PRO A 76 20.34 26.22 14.48
C PRO A 76 18.81 26.02 14.50
N ASN A 77 18.32 24.93 13.90
CA ASN A 77 16.89 24.59 13.86
C ASN A 77 16.40 23.70 15.01
N LEU A 78 17.21 23.49 16.04
CA LEU A 78 16.83 22.77 17.24
C LEU A 78 16.92 23.70 18.46
N VAL A 79 16.19 23.36 19.52
CA VAL A 79 16.36 24.03 20.81
C VAL A 79 17.74 23.70 21.37
N ASN A 80 18.40 24.71 21.95
CA ASN A 80 19.76 24.57 22.46
C ASN A 80 19.73 24.27 23.96
N TYR A 81 20.34 23.16 24.34
CA TYR A 81 20.66 22.82 25.71
C TYR A 81 21.64 23.82 26.33
N HIS A 82 21.49 24.08 27.63
CA HIS A 82 22.39 24.93 28.40
C HIS A 82 22.92 24.24 29.66
N ASP A 83 22.05 23.63 30.47
CA ASP A 83 22.39 23.01 31.76
C ASP A 83 21.31 21.98 32.15
N SER A 84 21.59 21.09 33.09
CA SER A 84 20.60 20.18 33.68
C SER A 84 21.03 19.78 35.08
N GLY A 85 20.08 19.31 35.87
CA GLY A 85 20.33 18.90 37.24
C GLY A 85 19.12 18.27 37.89
N GLU A 86 19.24 18.03 39.18
CA GLU A 86 18.19 17.45 40.00
C GLU A 86 17.81 18.38 41.13
N LEU A 87 16.56 18.34 41.54
CA LEU A 87 16.00 19.17 42.60
C LEU A 87 15.14 18.32 43.52
N LEU A 88 15.26 18.55 44.83
CA LEU A 88 14.37 18.01 45.84
C LEU A 88 13.40 19.09 46.30
N VAL A 89 12.09 18.88 46.07
CA VAL A 89 11.02 19.78 46.52
C VAL A 89 9.98 18.97 47.27
N GLU A 90 9.65 19.36 48.51
CA GLU A 90 8.66 18.67 49.35
C GLU A 90 8.90 17.13 49.43
N ASN A 91 10.16 16.72 49.63
CA ASN A 91 10.62 15.31 49.64
C ASN A 91 10.37 14.51 48.35
N GLN A 92 10.09 15.17 47.24
CA GLN A 92 10.01 14.53 45.92
C GLN A 92 11.20 14.95 45.05
N LYS A 93 11.76 13.96 44.35
CA LYS A 93 12.85 14.15 43.40
C LYS A 93 12.29 14.63 42.06
N TYR A 94 12.91 15.65 41.50
CA TYR A 94 12.65 16.21 40.18
C TYR A 94 13.96 16.34 39.43
N ALA A 95 13.90 16.25 38.10
CA ALA A 95 15.01 16.64 37.25
C ALA A 95 14.63 17.91 36.50
N PHE A 96 15.60 18.72 36.12
CA PHE A 96 15.37 19.87 35.27
C PHE A 96 16.37 19.93 34.12
N VAL A 97 15.92 20.51 33.02
CA VAL A 97 16.80 20.95 31.92
C VAL A 97 16.60 22.44 31.68
N ILE A 98 17.71 23.13 31.48
CA ILE A 98 17.78 24.52 31.09
C ILE A 98 18.06 24.59 29.60
N LEU A 99 17.16 25.24 28.89
CA LEU A 99 17.21 25.49 27.47
C LEU A 99 17.35 26.99 27.22
N ASN A 100 17.93 27.36 26.08
CA ASN A 100 17.92 28.75 25.67
C ASN A 100 16.49 29.25 25.46
N PHE A 101 16.23 30.48 25.90
CA PHE A 101 14.97 31.13 25.62
C PHE A 101 14.90 31.50 24.14
N ILE A 102 13.80 31.12 23.49
CA ILE A 102 13.52 31.48 22.10
C ILE A 102 12.58 32.68 22.12
N SER A 103 12.94 33.75 21.41
CA SER A 103 12.13 34.96 21.35
C SER A 103 11.18 34.88 20.17
N GLY A 104 9.99 34.31 20.37
CA GLY A 104 8.98 34.18 19.32
C GLY A 104 7.73 33.42 19.77
N GLU A 105 7.05 32.77 18.84
CA GLU A 105 5.80 32.05 19.06
C GLU A 105 5.82 30.65 18.42
N THR A 106 4.94 29.75 18.89
CA THR A 106 4.78 28.43 18.27
C THR A 106 4.03 28.55 16.93
N LEU A 107 4.20 27.58 16.03
CA LEU A 107 3.42 27.56 14.80
C LEU A 107 1.92 27.45 15.10
N ALA A 108 1.52 26.74 16.15
CA ALA A 108 0.12 26.68 16.57
C ALA A 108 -0.44 28.05 16.98
N ASP A 109 0.32 28.86 17.73
CA ASP A 109 -0.09 30.23 18.10
C ASP A 109 -0.21 31.12 16.86
N LYS A 110 0.75 31.01 15.96
CA LYS A 110 0.74 31.73 14.68
C LYS A 110 -0.46 31.36 13.81
N MET A 111 -0.72 30.06 13.65
CA MET A 111 -1.87 29.55 12.88
C MET A 111 -3.21 29.94 13.51
N LYS A 112 -3.29 30.08 14.82
CA LYS A 112 -4.51 30.58 15.47
C LYS A 112 -4.84 32.03 15.07
N ARG A 113 -3.83 32.83 14.73
CA ARG A 113 -3.96 34.23 14.31
C ARG A 113 -4.14 34.38 12.80
N GLU A 114 -3.43 33.58 12.01
CA GLU A 114 -3.36 33.73 10.56
C GLU A 114 -4.20 32.68 9.79
N GLU A 115 -4.73 31.67 10.49
CA GLU A 115 -5.42 30.46 9.99
C GLU A 115 -4.54 29.57 9.10
N THR A 116 -3.91 30.15 8.08
CA THR A 116 -3.03 29.50 7.12
C THR A 116 -1.84 30.37 6.76
N LEU A 117 -0.71 29.76 6.42
CA LEU A 117 0.49 30.46 6.01
C LEU A 117 0.61 30.47 4.48
N ASN A 118 1.32 31.48 3.96
CA ASN A 118 1.63 31.51 2.54
C ASN A 118 2.69 30.46 2.18
N GLN A 119 2.80 30.15 0.89
CA GLN A 119 3.63 29.05 0.41
C GLN A 119 5.14 29.27 0.68
N TYR A 120 5.65 30.49 0.46
CA TYR A 120 7.08 30.80 0.64
C TYR A 120 7.47 30.67 2.11
N GLU A 121 6.70 31.27 2.99
CA GLU A 121 6.95 31.18 4.43
C GLU A 121 6.84 29.74 4.94
N THR A 122 5.83 29.00 4.46
CA THR A 122 5.68 27.59 4.83
C THR A 122 6.90 26.78 4.37
N LYS A 123 7.38 27.03 3.16
CA LYS A 123 8.56 26.37 2.61
C LYS A 123 9.81 26.66 3.46
N ASP A 124 10.00 27.89 3.92
CA ASP A 124 11.12 28.26 4.80
C ASP A 124 11.04 27.54 6.15
N ILE A 125 9.86 27.49 6.75
CA ILE A 125 9.60 26.77 8.00
C ILE A 125 9.91 25.28 7.83
N ILE A 126 9.34 24.64 6.81
CA ILE A 126 9.52 23.21 6.55
C ILE A 126 10.98 22.89 6.23
N SER A 127 11.66 23.73 5.47
CA SER A 127 13.10 23.57 5.18
C SER A 127 13.93 23.59 6.46
N GLY A 128 13.65 24.50 7.39
CA GLY A 128 14.36 24.54 8.66
C GLY A 128 14.07 23.32 9.56
N VAL A 129 12.81 22.85 9.59
CA VAL A 129 12.44 21.60 10.31
C VAL A 129 13.19 20.40 9.72
N LEU A 130 13.22 20.27 8.39
CA LEU A 130 13.95 19.21 7.71
C LEU A 130 15.46 19.30 7.97
N ASN A 131 16.05 20.49 7.99
CA ASN A 131 17.47 20.64 8.33
C ASN A 131 17.77 20.13 9.75
N GLY A 132 16.90 20.45 10.72
CA GLY A 132 17.01 19.93 12.09
C GLY A 132 16.90 18.40 12.15
N LEU A 133 15.91 17.81 11.47
CA LEU A 133 15.74 16.35 11.40
C LEU A 133 16.88 15.65 10.66
N ASN A 134 17.38 16.24 9.58
CA ASN A 134 18.49 15.68 8.81
C ASN A 134 19.75 15.60 9.66
N TYR A 135 20.00 16.61 10.51
CA TYR A 135 21.08 16.55 11.49
C TYR A 135 20.86 15.38 12.48
N LEU A 136 19.69 15.27 13.11
CA LEU A 136 19.38 14.19 14.08
C LEU A 136 19.51 12.79 13.48
N HIS A 137 19.04 12.62 12.25
CA HIS A 137 19.02 11.33 11.55
C HIS A 137 20.41 10.89 11.09
N ASN A 138 21.40 11.78 11.05
CA ASN A 138 22.77 11.50 10.59
C ASN A 138 23.82 11.57 11.72
N LEU A 139 23.40 11.66 12.98
CA LEU A 139 24.28 11.43 14.13
C LEU A 139 24.80 9.98 14.13
N ASP A 140 25.96 9.75 14.75
CA ASP A 140 26.56 8.41 14.91
C ASP A 140 25.58 7.43 15.57
N ASN A 141 24.80 7.93 16.52
CA ASN A 141 23.63 7.26 17.06
C ASN A 141 22.36 8.01 16.60
N PRO A 142 21.71 7.59 15.49
CA PRO A 142 20.61 8.34 14.91
C PRO A 142 19.42 8.49 15.86
N ILE A 143 18.86 9.70 15.89
CA ILE A 143 17.69 10.04 16.71
C ILE A 143 16.48 10.21 15.80
N ILE A 144 15.36 9.60 16.16
CA ILE A 144 14.04 9.84 15.54
C ILE A 144 13.17 10.66 16.50
N HIS A 145 12.46 11.66 15.99
CA HIS A 145 11.76 12.65 16.81
C HIS A 145 10.36 12.20 17.25
N ASN A 146 9.62 11.54 16.36
CA ASN A 146 8.27 10.98 16.54
C ASN A 146 7.12 11.98 16.77
N ASP A 147 7.38 13.21 17.21
CA ASP A 147 6.32 14.19 17.52
C ASP A 147 6.49 15.55 16.82
N ILE A 148 6.72 15.53 15.50
CA ILE A 148 6.75 16.76 14.69
C ILE A 148 5.32 17.25 14.44
N THR A 149 4.97 18.36 15.08
CA THR A 149 3.64 19.00 14.99
C THR A 149 3.76 20.52 15.06
N ASN A 150 2.70 21.25 14.74
CA ASN A 150 2.68 22.71 14.89
C ASN A 150 2.82 23.20 16.35
N LEU A 151 2.62 22.35 17.35
CA LEU A 151 2.82 22.67 18.77
C LEU A 151 4.29 22.62 19.20
N ASN A 152 5.11 21.83 18.49
CA ASN A 152 6.49 21.54 18.85
C ASN A 152 7.52 22.26 17.96
N ILE A 153 7.05 23.14 17.07
CA ILE A 153 7.90 24.04 16.28
C ILE A 153 7.63 25.48 16.70
N MET A 154 8.69 26.23 16.92
CA MET A 154 8.66 27.63 17.33
C MET A 154 9.53 28.47 16.41
N THR A 155 9.05 29.65 16.01
CA THR A 155 9.80 30.54 15.13
C THR A 155 10.58 31.55 15.98
N ASP A 156 11.90 31.49 15.96
CA ASP A 156 12.79 32.45 16.64
C ASP A 156 12.89 33.74 15.84
N LEU A 157 12.45 34.85 16.44
CA LEU A 157 12.43 36.18 15.86
C LEU A 157 13.52 37.10 16.43
N SER A 158 14.48 36.56 17.17
CA SER A 158 15.58 37.36 17.76
C SER A 158 16.57 37.88 16.71
N GLY A 159 16.68 37.21 15.56
CA GLY A 159 17.57 37.58 14.46
C GLY A 159 16.89 38.43 13.38
N LYS A 160 17.65 38.75 12.32
CA LYS A 160 17.11 39.43 11.12
C LYS A 160 16.16 38.53 10.32
N VAL A 161 16.41 37.23 10.34
CA VAL A 161 15.64 36.22 9.62
C VAL A 161 14.99 35.30 10.67
N PRO A 162 13.67 35.04 10.57
CA PRO A 162 12.99 34.07 11.42
C PRO A 162 13.60 32.68 11.27
N ILE A 163 13.90 31.99 12.38
CA ILE A 163 14.47 30.64 12.36
C ILE A 163 13.49 29.65 13.01
N PRO A 164 12.91 28.69 12.27
CA PRO A 164 12.09 27.65 12.86
C PRO A 164 12.97 26.71 13.70
N LYS A 165 12.52 26.40 14.91
CA LYS A 165 13.19 25.53 15.87
C LYS A 165 12.26 24.42 16.36
N ILE A 166 12.74 23.18 16.37
CA ILE A 166 12.10 22.07 17.06
C ILE A 166 12.38 22.21 18.57
N ILE A 167 11.32 22.23 19.40
CA ILE A 167 11.42 22.65 20.81
C ILE A 167 11.06 21.58 21.85
N ASP A 168 10.49 20.44 21.46
CA ASP A 168 10.03 19.41 22.42
C ASP A 168 10.46 18.02 21.99
N PHE A 169 11.29 17.36 22.79
CA PHE A 169 11.90 16.06 22.48
C PHE A 169 11.32 14.92 23.33
N GLY A 170 10.13 15.12 23.91
CA GLY A 170 9.49 14.20 24.84
C GLY A 170 9.24 12.78 24.33
N TYR A 171 9.12 12.61 23.01
CA TYR A 171 8.93 11.34 22.31
C TYR A 171 10.14 10.95 21.44
N ALA A 172 11.21 11.74 21.49
CA ALA A 172 12.43 11.48 20.73
C ALA A 172 13.17 10.29 21.34
N ARG A 173 13.84 9.52 20.48
CA ARG A 173 14.52 8.28 20.87
C ARG A 173 15.64 7.93 19.91
N TYR A 174 16.53 7.06 20.35
CA TYR A 174 17.52 6.47 19.46
C TYR A 174 16.86 5.42 18.55
N LEU A 175 17.30 5.36 17.29
CA LEU A 175 16.75 4.46 16.28
C LEU A 175 16.92 2.98 16.67
N ASN A 176 18.02 2.64 17.34
CA ASN A 176 18.35 1.27 17.73
C ASN A 176 17.71 0.82 19.06
N GLN A 177 16.98 1.71 19.75
CA GLN A 177 16.31 1.41 21.02
C GLN A 177 15.09 0.48 20.79
N SER A 178 14.75 -0.37 21.76
CA SER A 178 13.60 -1.30 21.68
C SER A 178 12.25 -0.59 21.50
N ASN A 179 11.42 -1.05 20.56
CA ASN A 179 10.11 -0.46 20.27
C ASN A 179 8.96 -1.01 21.14
N LYS A 180 9.15 -2.15 21.83
CA LYS A 180 8.06 -2.92 22.46
C LYS A 180 7.24 -2.11 23.48
N ASP A 181 7.92 -1.27 24.25
CA ASP A 181 7.32 -0.59 25.39
C ASP A 181 6.96 0.88 25.11
N PHE A 182 7.24 1.40 23.90
CA PHE A 182 7.12 2.83 23.62
C PHE A 182 5.70 3.36 23.91
N LEU A 183 5.63 4.36 24.80
CA LEU A 183 4.41 5.06 25.13
C LEU A 183 4.06 6.04 24.00
N LYS A 184 3.07 5.67 23.17
CA LYS A 184 2.54 6.54 22.11
C LYS A 184 1.40 7.46 22.58
N ASP A 185 0.95 7.31 23.83
CA ASP A 185 -0.17 8.08 24.39
C ASP A 185 0.13 9.57 24.37
N GLY A 186 -0.74 10.35 23.73
CA GLY A 186 -0.60 11.81 23.58
C GLY A 186 -0.07 12.27 22.23
N LEU A 187 0.45 11.37 21.38
CA LEU A 187 0.80 11.71 20.01
C LEU A 187 -0.45 12.04 19.19
N ASN A 188 -0.31 13.01 18.27
CA ASN A 188 -1.42 13.44 17.44
C ASN A 188 -1.56 12.51 16.21
N PRO A 189 -2.67 11.76 16.07
CA PRO A 189 -2.82 10.76 15.02
C PRO A 189 -2.80 11.34 13.60
N PHE A 190 -3.13 12.63 13.43
CA PHE A 190 -3.07 13.28 12.11
C PHE A 190 -1.65 13.48 11.59
N TYR A 191 -0.65 13.53 12.48
CA TYR A 191 0.77 13.65 12.13
C TYR A 191 1.51 12.31 12.16
N GLN A 192 0.92 11.27 12.74
CA GLN A 192 1.54 9.96 12.84
C GLN A 192 1.44 9.18 11.53
N ALA A 193 2.53 8.56 11.10
CA ALA A 193 2.55 7.63 9.99
C ALA A 193 1.71 6.36 10.29
N ASN A 194 1.23 5.64 9.27
CA ASN A 194 0.38 4.46 9.46
C ASN A 194 1.05 3.39 10.33
N GLU A 195 2.34 3.16 10.12
CA GLU A 195 3.13 2.17 10.86
C GLU A 195 3.29 2.53 12.36
N ASN A 196 3.18 3.81 12.73
CA ASN A 196 3.28 4.27 14.12
C ASN A 196 2.11 3.76 14.98
N PHE A 197 0.93 3.50 14.37
CA PHE A 197 -0.20 2.92 15.10
C PHE A 197 0.13 1.52 15.64
N ASN A 198 1.02 0.80 14.95
CA ASN A 198 1.57 -0.50 15.34
C ASN A 198 2.91 -0.39 16.09
N LYS A 199 3.25 0.79 16.64
CA LYS A 199 4.49 1.10 17.36
C LYS A 199 5.78 0.90 16.54
N ILE A 200 5.69 1.00 15.22
CA ILE A 200 6.87 0.97 14.34
C ILE A 200 7.25 2.42 14.04
N PHE A 201 8.41 2.85 14.53
CA PHE A 201 8.92 4.20 14.34
C PHE A 201 10.23 4.17 13.57
N SER A 202 10.41 5.11 12.64
CA SER A 202 11.55 5.12 11.72
C SER A 202 11.92 6.55 11.30
N LYS A 203 13.00 6.71 10.55
CA LYS A 203 13.31 8.00 9.92
C LYS A 203 12.19 8.43 8.94
N GLN A 204 11.54 7.47 8.29
CA GLN A 204 10.46 7.70 7.35
C GLN A 204 9.13 8.06 8.03
N SER A 205 8.96 7.75 9.32
CA SER A 205 7.80 8.24 10.08
C SER A 205 7.94 9.74 10.39
N ASP A 206 9.14 10.25 10.67
CA ASP A 206 9.38 11.70 10.80
C ASP A 206 9.13 12.44 9.47
N VAL A 207 9.52 11.83 8.33
CA VAL A 207 9.22 12.35 6.99
C VAL A 207 7.71 12.55 6.78
N PHE A 208 6.92 11.56 7.19
CA PHE A 208 5.46 11.65 7.13
C PHE A 208 4.94 12.81 8.00
N SER A 209 5.42 12.91 9.25
CA SER A 209 5.01 13.98 10.18
C SER A 209 5.32 15.37 9.61
N VAL A 210 6.45 15.54 8.92
CA VAL A 210 6.77 16.80 8.22
C VAL A 210 5.82 17.03 7.04
N GLY A 211 5.47 16.01 6.26
CA GLY A 211 4.46 16.12 5.21
C GLY A 211 3.10 16.57 5.74
N ALA A 212 2.69 16.04 6.89
CA ALA A 212 1.45 16.42 7.56
C ALA A 212 1.50 17.86 8.09
N LEU A 213 2.64 18.27 8.67
CA LEU A 213 2.88 19.65 9.08
C LEU A 213 2.85 20.61 7.87
N TYR A 214 3.46 20.22 6.75
CA TYR A 214 3.50 21.03 5.53
C TYR A 214 2.08 21.27 5.01
N TYR A 215 1.28 20.21 4.90
CA TYR A 215 -0.14 20.32 4.56
C TYR A 215 -0.88 21.24 5.54
N HIS A 216 -0.73 21.00 6.84
CA HIS A 216 -1.48 21.75 7.86
C HIS A 216 -1.20 23.25 7.81
N LEU A 217 0.06 23.66 7.64
CA LEU A 217 0.42 25.08 7.57
C LEU A 217 -0.23 25.79 6.37
N LEU A 218 -0.38 25.11 5.24
CA LEU A 218 -0.98 25.68 4.02
C LEU A 218 -2.51 25.71 4.05
N PHE A 219 -3.13 24.68 4.64
CA PHE A 219 -4.58 24.45 4.56
C PHE A 219 -5.33 24.74 5.86
N GLY A 220 -4.63 24.99 6.97
CA GLY A 220 -5.22 25.39 8.26
C GLY A 220 -5.80 24.24 9.08
N LEU A 221 -6.01 23.08 8.46
CA LEU A 221 -6.32 21.82 9.11
C LEU A 221 -5.32 20.73 8.70
N PRO A 222 -5.02 19.75 9.56
CA PRO A 222 -4.13 18.67 9.21
C PRO A 222 -4.76 17.76 8.14
N PRO A 223 -3.97 16.95 7.43
CA PRO A 223 -4.50 16.11 6.36
C PRO A 223 -5.47 15.08 6.93
N TRP A 224 -6.57 14.82 6.20
CA TRP A 224 -7.64 13.89 6.59
C TRP A 224 -8.22 14.19 7.99
N PHE A 225 -8.35 15.47 8.33
CA PHE A 225 -8.91 15.89 9.60
C PHE A 225 -10.33 15.32 9.82
N VAL A 226 -10.55 14.72 10.99
CA VAL A 226 -11.87 14.27 11.46
C VAL A 226 -12.21 14.96 12.78
N GLU A 227 -13.47 15.37 12.95
CA GLU A 227 -13.92 16.02 14.18
C GLU A 227 -13.88 15.05 15.37
N ILE A 228 -13.00 15.35 16.32
CA ILE A 228 -12.69 14.50 17.49
C ILE A 228 -13.87 14.41 18.47
N SER A 229 -14.79 15.38 18.48
CA SER A 229 -15.93 15.43 19.41
C SER A 229 -16.88 14.24 19.28
N LYS A 230 -16.92 13.58 18.12
CA LYS A 230 -17.79 12.42 17.84
C LYS A 230 -17.25 11.09 18.37
N TYR A 231 -15.99 11.03 18.78
CA TYR A 231 -15.29 9.79 19.14
C TYR A 231 -14.86 9.74 20.62
N LYS A 232 -15.33 10.70 21.45
CA LYS A 232 -15.03 10.73 22.89
C LYS A 232 -15.87 9.75 23.73
N SER A 233 -16.89 9.12 23.16
CA SER A 233 -17.86 8.28 23.89
C SER A 233 -17.92 6.80 23.49
N ASP A 234 -17.30 6.38 22.38
CA ASP A 234 -17.42 5.00 21.89
C ASP A 234 -16.07 4.33 21.62
N LYS A 235 -16.07 2.99 21.72
CA LYS A 235 -14.95 2.05 21.49
C LYS A 235 -14.38 2.05 20.05
N ILE A 236 -14.57 3.11 19.27
CA ILE A 236 -13.86 3.30 18.00
C ILE A 236 -12.62 4.12 18.32
N SER A 237 -11.43 3.54 18.14
CA SER A 237 -10.20 4.31 18.39
C SER A 237 -10.14 5.46 17.38
N LEU A 238 -9.80 6.66 17.84
CA LEU A 238 -9.58 7.83 16.96
C LEU A 238 -8.60 7.48 15.81
N GLU A 239 -7.66 6.56 16.07
CA GLU A 239 -6.73 5.99 15.09
C GLU A 239 -7.48 5.31 13.92
N ASP A 240 -8.49 4.47 14.21
CA ASP A 240 -9.30 3.82 13.18
C ASP A 240 -10.04 4.84 12.31
N ALA A 241 -10.62 5.88 12.92
CA ALA A 241 -11.31 6.94 12.18
C ALA A 241 -10.34 7.68 11.23
N VAL A 242 -9.14 8.00 11.71
CA VAL A 242 -8.09 8.63 10.89
C VAL A 242 -7.62 7.70 9.76
N ILE A 243 -7.44 6.40 10.03
CA ILE A 243 -7.06 5.40 9.02
C ILE A 243 -8.15 5.27 7.94
N GLN A 244 -9.43 5.30 8.33
CA GLN A 244 -10.53 5.27 7.37
C GLN A 244 -10.58 6.54 6.52
N GLU A 245 -10.38 7.72 7.12
CA GLU A 245 -10.37 8.99 6.38
C GLU A 245 -9.19 9.06 5.40
N ARG A 246 -8.03 8.49 5.76
CA ARG A 246 -6.84 8.34 4.88
C ARG A 246 -7.09 7.52 3.61
N LYS A 247 -8.17 6.75 3.54
CA LYS A 247 -8.58 6.04 2.31
C LYS A 247 -9.12 7.00 1.24
N LYS A 248 -9.54 8.21 1.63
CA LYS A 248 -9.99 9.25 0.69
C LYS A 248 -8.78 9.98 0.10
N PRO A 249 -8.91 10.50 -1.14
CA PRO A 249 -7.84 11.27 -1.76
C PRO A 249 -7.52 12.51 -0.94
N LEU A 250 -6.23 12.84 -0.87
CA LEU A 250 -5.77 14.09 -0.28
C LEU A 250 -6.30 15.26 -1.10
N LYS A 251 -6.94 16.23 -0.44
CA LYS A 251 -7.57 17.38 -1.09
C LYS A 251 -6.64 18.58 -1.05
N PHE A 252 -6.58 19.33 -2.14
CA PHE A 252 -5.82 20.58 -2.20
C PHE A 252 -6.79 21.70 -2.61
N ASP A 253 -7.43 22.31 -1.61
CA ASP A 253 -8.53 23.27 -1.84
C ASP A 253 -8.05 24.71 -2.17
N LYS A 254 -6.73 24.90 -2.31
CA LYS A 254 -6.10 26.19 -2.63
C LYS A 254 -5.20 26.06 -3.85
N ASN A 255 -5.05 27.17 -4.59
CA ASN A 255 -4.09 27.30 -5.68
C ASN A 255 -2.66 27.28 -5.13
N ILE A 256 -2.11 26.08 -4.99
CA ILE A 256 -0.69 25.83 -4.71
C ILE A 256 -0.12 25.12 -5.94
N ASP A 257 1.13 25.41 -6.28
CA ASP A 257 1.76 24.79 -7.43
C ASP A 257 1.82 23.25 -7.32
N GLU A 258 1.82 22.61 -8.48
CA GLU A 258 1.77 21.16 -8.61
C GLU A 258 2.97 20.46 -7.96
N GLN A 259 4.16 21.08 -7.98
CA GLN A 259 5.35 20.49 -7.37
C GLN A 259 5.18 20.38 -5.85
N THR A 260 4.68 21.44 -5.19
CA THR A 260 4.40 21.39 -3.75
C THR A 260 3.34 20.34 -3.41
N GLN A 261 2.28 20.22 -4.21
CA GLN A 261 1.26 19.17 -4.02
C GLN A 261 1.88 17.76 -4.12
N ASN A 262 2.71 17.52 -5.14
CA ASN A 262 3.39 16.25 -5.35
C ASN A 262 4.36 15.91 -4.20
N ILE A 263 5.09 16.91 -3.69
CA ILE A 263 5.99 16.75 -2.54
C ILE A 263 5.21 16.32 -1.30
N ILE A 264 4.11 17.01 -0.98
CA ILE A 264 3.26 16.69 0.18
C ILE A 264 2.65 15.30 0.00
N ALA A 265 2.12 14.99 -1.18
CA ALA A 265 1.54 13.68 -1.49
C ALA A 265 2.57 12.54 -1.38
N LYS A 266 3.83 12.76 -1.79
CA LYS A 266 4.91 11.79 -1.64
C LYS A 266 5.28 11.56 -0.17
N ALA A 267 5.39 12.63 0.63
CA ALA A 267 5.69 12.50 2.05
C ALA A 267 4.57 11.77 2.82
N LEU A 268 3.31 11.93 2.39
CA LEU A 268 2.12 11.38 3.06
C LEU A 268 1.68 9.99 2.53
N GLN A 269 2.49 9.29 1.75
CA GLN A 269 2.15 7.94 1.29
C GLN A 269 1.94 6.97 2.46
N SER A 270 0.97 6.05 2.34
CA SER A 270 0.68 5.07 3.40
C SER A 270 1.86 4.13 3.64
N ASN A 271 2.47 3.60 2.58
CA ASN A 271 3.66 2.76 2.63
C ASN A 271 4.93 3.61 2.70
N ALA A 272 5.77 3.35 3.71
CA ALA A 272 7.05 4.04 3.91
C ALA A 272 8.02 3.90 2.72
N GLU A 273 7.98 2.80 1.96
CA GLU A 273 8.83 2.59 0.77
C GLU A 273 8.48 3.56 -0.38
N ASN A 274 7.25 4.09 -0.40
CA ASN A 274 6.79 5.05 -1.42
C ASN A 274 7.03 6.51 -1.01
N ARG A 275 7.48 6.77 0.22
CA ARG A 275 7.84 8.11 0.70
C ARG A 275 9.25 8.49 0.26
N PHE A 276 9.70 9.69 0.63
CA PHE A 276 11.12 10.02 0.55
C PHE A 276 11.93 9.04 1.41
N LYS A 277 13.01 8.49 0.84
CA LYS A 277 13.87 7.50 1.48
C LYS A 277 14.50 8.06 2.76
N ASN A 278 14.75 9.37 2.80
CA ASN A 278 15.28 10.07 3.95
C ASN A 278 14.97 11.57 3.85
N VAL A 279 15.28 12.31 4.91
CA VAL A 279 15.08 13.76 5.01
C VAL A 279 15.87 14.53 3.94
N LYS A 280 17.07 14.06 3.57
CA LYS A 280 17.88 14.68 2.51
C LYS A 280 17.17 14.70 1.16
N GLU A 281 16.54 13.59 0.76
CA GLU A 281 15.77 13.52 -0.50
C GLU A 281 14.57 14.51 -0.47
N PHE A 282 13.93 14.66 0.70
CA PHE A 282 12.85 15.63 0.87
C PHE A 282 13.37 17.08 0.73
N ILE A 283 14.52 17.42 1.32
CA ILE A 283 15.17 18.73 1.15
C ILE A 283 15.46 18.99 -0.33
N GLN A 284 16.02 18.01 -1.05
CA GLN A 284 16.32 18.14 -2.48
C GLN A 284 15.05 18.41 -3.30
N ALA A 285 13.94 17.76 -2.98
CA ALA A 285 12.66 17.99 -3.65
C ALA A 285 12.12 19.40 -3.41
N ILE A 286 12.20 19.90 -2.17
CA ILE A 286 11.80 21.27 -1.82
C ILE A 286 12.67 22.31 -2.52
N ASN A 287 13.97 22.05 -2.65
CA ASN A 287 14.89 22.94 -3.35
C ASN A 287 14.73 22.90 -4.89
N GLY A 288 13.95 21.95 -5.42
CA GLY A 288 13.82 21.73 -6.87
C GLY A 288 14.98 20.95 -7.49
N GLU A 289 15.85 20.34 -6.69
CA GLU A 289 16.96 19.49 -7.13
C GLU A 289 16.49 18.06 -7.47
N LEU A 290 15.35 17.64 -6.93
CA LEU A 290 14.72 16.35 -7.21
C LEU A 290 13.32 16.58 -7.78
N GLU A 291 13.10 16.15 -9.02
CA GLU A 291 11.78 16.19 -9.64
C GLU A 291 10.87 15.13 -9.01
N VAL A 292 9.84 15.59 -8.29
CA VAL A 292 8.79 14.70 -7.79
C VAL A 292 7.72 14.63 -8.86
N LYS A 293 7.83 13.59 -9.70
CA LYS A 293 6.77 13.26 -10.66
C LYS A 293 5.45 13.11 -9.93
N GLN A 294 4.37 13.49 -10.61
CA GLN A 294 3.02 13.26 -10.14
C GLN A 294 2.90 11.78 -9.76
N LEU A 295 2.88 11.53 -8.45
CA LEU A 295 2.28 10.32 -7.94
C LEU A 295 0.84 10.50 -8.37
N SER A 296 0.43 9.77 -9.40
CA SER A 296 -0.98 9.65 -9.77
C SER A 296 -1.76 9.59 -8.47
N THR A 297 -2.55 10.62 -8.18
CA THR A 297 -3.48 10.70 -7.03
C THR A 297 -4.56 9.68 -7.29
N VAL A 298 -4.12 8.45 -7.14
CA VAL A 298 -4.77 7.18 -7.28
C VAL A 298 -3.88 6.29 -6.41
N THR A 299 -4.01 6.45 -5.10
CA THR A 299 -4.40 5.28 -4.33
C THR A 299 -5.71 4.79 -4.95
N GLU A 300 -5.58 4.11 -6.10
CA GLU A 300 -6.15 2.79 -6.19
C GLU A 300 -5.57 2.13 -4.92
N THR A 301 -6.36 2.20 -3.83
CA THR A 301 -6.75 0.94 -3.22
C THR A 301 -6.74 -0.06 -4.36
N VAL A 302 -5.99 -1.14 -4.25
CA VAL A 302 -6.35 -2.36 -4.95
C VAL A 302 -7.77 -2.69 -4.45
N LYS A 303 -8.75 -1.94 -4.96
CA LYS A 303 -10.05 -2.39 -5.31
C LYS A 303 -9.73 -3.23 -6.54
N PRO A 304 -10.06 -4.52 -6.56
CA PRO A 304 -10.16 -5.21 -7.84
C PRO A 304 -10.86 -4.27 -8.81
N LYS A 305 -10.30 -4.08 -10.00
CA LYS A 305 -10.91 -3.19 -10.99
C LYS A 305 -12.31 -3.71 -11.27
N ILE A 306 -13.33 -3.10 -10.66
CA ILE A 306 -14.73 -3.38 -10.97
C ILE A 306 -14.94 -2.80 -12.37
N LYS A 307 -14.75 -3.63 -13.39
CA LYS A 307 -15.26 -3.33 -14.71
C LYS A 307 -16.77 -3.53 -14.62
N ASN A 308 -17.53 -2.45 -14.46
CA ASN A 308 -18.94 -2.46 -14.86
C ASN A 308 -18.96 -2.75 -16.35
N LEU A 309 -19.15 -4.01 -16.72
CA LEU A 309 -19.06 -4.47 -18.09
C LEU A 309 -20.26 -3.89 -18.85
N LYS A 310 -19.98 -3.00 -19.82
CA LYS A 310 -20.92 -2.68 -20.90
C LYS A 310 -21.17 -3.98 -21.68
N ASN A 311 -22.40 -4.20 -22.17
CA ASN A 311 -22.75 -5.31 -23.07
C ASN A 311 -21.67 -5.53 -24.13
N GLY A 312 -20.78 -6.50 -23.87
CA GLY A 312 -19.65 -6.84 -24.70
C GLY A 312 -20.06 -7.82 -25.80
N GLN A 313 -19.08 -8.32 -26.55
CA GLN A 313 -19.33 -9.39 -27.53
C GLN A 313 -19.30 -10.78 -26.89
N GLY A 314 -18.94 -10.91 -25.60
CA GLY A 314 -18.94 -12.19 -24.89
C GLY A 314 -18.12 -13.25 -25.63
N PHE A 315 -18.65 -14.47 -25.70
CA PHE A 315 -18.04 -15.59 -26.43
C PHE A 315 -17.98 -15.39 -27.95
N LYS A 316 -18.75 -14.46 -28.54
CA LYS A 316 -18.62 -14.12 -29.96
C LYS A 316 -17.28 -13.44 -30.29
N ALA A 317 -16.63 -12.84 -29.29
CA ALA A 317 -15.29 -12.25 -29.45
C ALA A 317 -14.16 -13.29 -29.49
N ILE A 318 -14.44 -14.53 -29.08
CA ILE A 318 -13.45 -15.61 -29.05
C ILE A 318 -13.56 -16.39 -30.35
N ALA A 319 -12.46 -16.51 -31.08
CA ALA A 319 -12.40 -17.35 -32.27
C ALA A 319 -12.26 -18.84 -31.91
N GLY A 320 -13.03 -19.71 -32.57
CA GLY A 320 -12.98 -21.17 -32.36
C GLY A 320 -13.43 -21.61 -30.96
N MET A 321 -12.88 -22.76 -30.50
CA MET A 321 -13.15 -23.35 -29.18
C MET A 321 -14.64 -23.71 -28.95
N GLN A 322 -15.35 -24.16 -29.99
CA GLN A 322 -16.80 -24.33 -29.93
C GLN A 322 -17.24 -25.35 -28.87
N GLU A 323 -16.63 -26.54 -28.87
CA GLU A 323 -16.91 -27.59 -27.86
C GLU A 323 -16.66 -27.09 -26.43
N LEU A 324 -15.58 -26.32 -26.24
CA LEU A 324 -15.25 -25.78 -24.92
C LEU A 324 -16.27 -24.72 -24.46
N LYS A 325 -16.71 -23.85 -25.38
CA LYS A 325 -17.74 -22.85 -25.10
C LYS A 325 -19.07 -23.52 -24.75
N GLU A 326 -19.47 -24.55 -25.50
CA GLU A 326 -20.69 -25.32 -25.24
C GLU A 326 -20.62 -26.02 -23.89
N THR A 327 -19.47 -26.63 -23.57
CA THR A 327 -19.24 -27.27 -22.26
C THR A 327 -19.37 -26.24 -21.13
N ILE A 328 -18.72 -25.08 -21.24
CA ILE A 328 -18.79 -24.02 -20.21
C ILE A 328 -20.17 -23.39 -20.14
N GLN A 329 -20.87 -23.26 -21.27
CA GLN A 329 -22.24 -22.78 -21.31
C GLN A 329 -23.12 -23.66 -20.42
N LEU A 330 -23.12 -24.96 -20.65
CA LEU A 330 -23.97 -25.91 -19.92
C LEU A 330 -23.50 -26.14 -18.47
N ASP A 331 -22.20 -26.34 -18.25
CA ASP A 331 -21.67 -26.75 -16.94
C ASP A 331 -21.53 -25.59 -15.96
N VAL A 332 -21.47 -24.35 -16.44
CA VAL A 332 -21.13 -23.18 -15.63
C VAL A 332 -22.12 -22.05 -15.83
N ILE A 333 -22.29 -21.53 -17.05
CA ILE A 333 -23.09 -20.33 -17.29
C ILE A 333 -24.58 -20.59 -17.00
N ASP A 334 -25.13 -21.66 -17.57
CA ASP A 334 -26.53 -22.04 -17.38
C ASP A 334 -26.80 -22.43 -15.93
N ALA A 335 -25.85 -23.14 -15.29
CA ALA A 335 -25.94 -23.49 -13.87
C ALA A 335 -25.94 -22.27 -12.93
N LEU A 336 -25.22 -21.20 -13.29
CA LEU A 336 -25.18 -19.95 -12.53
C LEU A 336 -26.42 -19.07 -12.77
N ASN A 337 -27.01 -19.12 -13.97
CA ASN A 337 -28.20 -18.33 -14.35
C ASN A 337 -29.52 -18.99 -13.93
N ASP A 338 -29.61 -20.32 -13.94
CA ASP A 338 -30.86 -21.07 -13.69
C ASP A 338 -30.68 -22.04 -12.50
N LYS A 339 -30.36 -21.47 -11.34
CA LYS A 339 -30.04 -22.19 -10.10
C LYS A 339 -31.14 -23.15 -9.66
N GLU A 340 -32.39 -22.72 -9.77
CA GLU A 340 -33.57 -23.49 -9.33
C GLU A 340 -33.73 -24.77 -10.15
N LYS A 341 -33.65 -24.65 -11.49
CA LYS A 341 -33.73 -25.80 -12.39
C LYS A 341 -32.61 -26.81 -12.12
N TYR A 342 -31.37 -26.36 -11.96
CA TYR A 342 -30.25 -27.28 -11.68
C TYR A 342 -30.42 -27.98 -10.32
N ALA A 343 -30.96 -27.29 -9.32
CA ALA A 343 -31.29 -27.87 -8.02
C ALA A 343 -32.37 -28.97 -8.11
N GLU A 344 -33.36 -28.86 -9.00
CA GLU A 344 -34.35 -29.92 -9.26
C GLU A 344 -33.71 -31.23 -9.75
N TYR A 345 -32.60 -31.15 -10.50
CA TYR A 345 -31.81 -32.29 -10.93
C TYR A 345 -30.79 -32.76 -9.87
N GLY A 346 -30.79 -32.16 -8.67
CA GLY A 346 -29.84 -32.46 -7.59
C GLY A 346 -28.41 -31.99 -7.90
N LEU A 347 -28.23 -31.07 -8.84
CA LEU A 347 -26.93 -30.53 -9.22
C LEU A 347 -26.57 -29.35 -8.31
N THR A 348 -25.34 -29.35 -7.80
CA THR A 348 -24.79 -28.22 -7.06
C THR A 348 -24.17 -27.20 -8.02
N ILE A 349 -24.39 -25.92 -7.73
CA ILE A 349 -23.76 -24.83 -8.48
C ILE A 349 -22.25 -24.89 -8.24
N PRO A 350 -21.42 -24.83 -9.29
CA PRO A 350 -19.96 -24.83 -9.13
C PRO A 350 -19.50 -23.55 -8.42
N ASN A 351 -18.60 -23.68 -7.44
CA ASN A 351 -18.01 -22.55 -6.72
C ASN A 351 -16.95 -21.82 -7.56
N GLY A 352 -16.32 -22.53 -8.50
CA GLY A 352 -15.29 -21.97 -9.34
C GLY A 352 -14.72 -22.94 -10.35
N MET A 353 -13.81 -22.42 -11.18
CA MET A 353 -13.06 -23.19 -12.15
C MET A 353 -11.59 -22.80 -12.22
N LEU A 354 -10.73 -23.77 -12.54
CA LEU A 354 -9.34 -23.55 -12.92
C LEU A 354 -9.22 -23.52 -14.45
N LEU A 355 -8.75 -22.41 -15.00
CA LEU A 355 -8.28 -22.29 -16.39
C LEU A 355 -6.78 -22.56 -16.44
N TYR A 356 -6.37 -23.62 -17.13
CA TYR A 356 -4.94 -23.92 -17.31
C TYR A 356 -4.60 -24.20 -18.76
N GLY A 357 -3.33 -23.99 -19.11
CA GLY A 357 -2.82 -24.24 -20.44
C GLY A 357 -1.57 -23.42 -20.73
N PRO A 358 -1.00 -23.54 -21.93
CA PRO A 358 0.22 -22.85 -22.29
C PRO A 358 0.09 -21.31 -22.14
N PRO A 359 1.19 -20.60 -21.84
CA PRO A 359 1.20 -19.14 -21.84
C PRO A 359 0.78 -18.61 -23.22
N GLY A 360 0.10 -17.46 -23.26
CA GLY A 360 -0.29 -16.84 -24.53
C GLY A 360 -1.52 -17.45 -25.23
N CYS A 361 -2.20 -18.45 -24.67
CA CYS A 361 -3.48 -18.99 -25.20
C CYS A 361 -4.74 -18.19 -24.80
N GLY A 362 -4.58 -17.04 -24.15
CA GLY A 362 -5.71 -16.13 -23.88
C GLY A 362 -6.58 -16.47 -22.66
N LYS A 363 -6.06 -17.15 -21.63
CA LYS A 363 -6.81 -17.46 -20.38
C LYS A 363 -7.51 -16.26 -19.74
N THR A 364 -6.77 -15.16 -19.55
CA THR A 364 -7.32 -13.89 -19.03
C THR A 364 -8.39 -13.32 -19.94
N PHE A 365 -8.18 -13.36 -21.26
CA PHE A 365 -9.16 -12.88 -22.24
C PHE A 365 -10.43 -13.74 -22.23
N PHE A 366 -10.30 -15.07 -22.12
CA PHE A 366 -11.42 -16.00 -22.03
C PHE A 366 -12.27 -15.71 -20.80
N ALA A 367 -11.66 -15.55 -19.62
CA ALA A 367 -12.37 -15.25 -18.38
C ALA A 367 -13.13 -13.92 -18.45
N GLU A 368 -12.51 -12.87 -19.01
CA GLU A 368 -13.19 -11.58 -19.23
C GLU A 368 -14.42 -11.72 -20.15
N ARG A 369 -14.30 -12.47 -21.26
CA ARG A 369 -15.39 -12.68 -22.20
C ARG A 369 -16.51 -13.55 -21.62
N MET A 370 -16.16 -14.51 -20.76
CA MET A 370 -17.16 -15.29 -20.02
C MET A 370 -17.95 -14.40 -19.07
N ALA A 371 -17.29 -13.50 -18.35
CA ALA A 371 -17.96 -12.54 -17.46
C ALA A 371 -18.92 -11.61 -18.23
N GLU A 372 -18.54 -11.21 -19.45
CA GLU A 372 -19.43 -10.49 -20.37
C GLU A 372 -20.62 -11.32 -20.85
N GLU A 373 -20.43 -12.61 -21.16
CA GLU A 373 -21.49 -13.50 -21.64
C GLU A 373 -22.56 -13.73 -20.56
N ILE A 374 -22.15 -13.91 -19.30
CA ILE A 374 -23.07 -14.11 -18.18
C ILE A 374 -23.59 -12.79 -17.57
N GLY A 375 -22.90 -11.67 -17.82
CA GLY A 375 -23.28 -10.35 -17.29
C GLY A 375 -22.95 -10.14 -15.81
N PHE A 376 -21.93 -10.83 -15.28
CA PHE A 376 -21.53 -10.71 -13.87
C PHE A 376 -20.46 -9.64 -13.68
N ASN A 377 -20.39 -9.07 -12.47
CA ASN A 377 -19.31 -8.14 -12.11
C ASN A 377 -17.95 -8.86 -12.16
N PHE A 378 -16.92 -8.25 -12.74
CA PHE A 378 -15.62 -8.90 -12.92
C PHE A 378 -14.54 -8.25 -12.05
N HIS A 379 -14.02 -9.02 -11.09
CA HIS A 379 -12.95 -8.62 -10.17
C HIS A 379 -11.65 -9.32 -10.57
N GLN A 380 -10.75 -8.62 -11.28
CA GLN A 380 -9.44 -9.15 -11.65
C GLN A 380 -8.40 -8.88 -10.56
N ILE A 381 -7.62 -9.91 -10.23
CA ILE A 381 -6.56 -9.89 -9.23
C ILE A 381 -5.28 -10.50 -9.79
N LYS A 382 -4.15 -9.89 -9.46
CA LYS A 382 -2.80 -10.39 -9.72
C LYS A 382 -2.10 -10.73 -8.40
N PRO A 383 -1.04 -11.56 -8.41
CA PRO A 383 -0.31 -11.87 -7.19
C PRO A 383 0.23 -10.63 -6.45
N SER A 384 0.66 -9.61 -7.20
CA SER A 384 1.12 -8.30 -6.68
C SER A 384 0.06 -7.53 -5.89
N ASP A 385 -1.22 -7.81 -6.15
CA ASP A 385 -2.35 -7.11 -5.56
C ASP A 385 -2.63 -7.59 -4.13
N ILE A 386 -2.09 -8.75 -3.76
CA ILE A 386 -2.32 -9.41 -2.46
C ILE A 386 -1.02 -9.60 -1.68
N GLN A 387 0.09 -9.93 -2.36
CA GLN A 387 1.36 -10.24 -1.69
C GLN A 387 1.94 -8.99 -1.02
N SER A 388 1.91 -8.96 0.31
CA SER A 388 2.62 -8.00 1.14
C SER A 388 3.74 -8.69 1.92
N LYS A 389 4.75 -7.93 2.36
CA LYS A 389 5.83 -8.46 3.23
C LYS A 389 5.33 -8.80 4.65
N PHE A 390 4.04 -8.63 4.95
CA PHE A 390 3.44 -8.91 6.26
C PHE A 390 2.32 -9.95 6.14
N ILE A 391 2.32 -10.94 7.05
CA ILE A 391 1.39 -12.08 7.01
C ILE A 391 -0.07 -11.61 7.20
N ASN A 392 -0.28 -10.72 8.18
CA ASN A 392 -1.62 -10.27 8.57
C ASN A 392 -2.27 -9.39 7.50
N GLU A 393 -1.48 -8.57 6.81
CA GLU A 393 -1.95 -7.67 5.76
C GLU A 393 -2.39 -8.45 4.50
N SER A 394 -1.69 -9.54 4.16
CA SER A 394 -2.07 -10.41 3.05
C SER A 394 -3.42 -11.11 3.31
N GLN A 395 -3.67 -11.58 4.54
CA GLN A 395 -4.95 -12.20 4.92
C GLN A 395 -6.11 -11.20 4.91
N GLU A 396 -5.91 -10.01 5.46
CA GLU A 396 -6.94 -8.97 5.47
C GLU A 396 -7.29 -8.49 4.06
N ASN A 397 -6.30 -8.40 3.16
CA ASN A 397 -6.53 -8.07 1.76
C ASN A 397 -7.36 -9.16 1.04
N ILE A 398 -7.07 -10.45 1.28
CA ILE A 398 -7.86 -11.56 0.73
C ILE A 398 -9.30 -11.48 1.24
N LYS A 399 -9.50 -11.33 2.56
CA LYS A 399 -10.83 -11.23 3.13
C LYS A 399 -11.63 -10.06 2.55
N ARG A 400 -11.01 -8.86 2.49
CA ARG A 400 -11.65 -7.65 1.94
C ARG A 400 -12.08 -7.84 0.50
N LEU A 401 -11.25 -8.49 -0.31
CA LEU A 401 -11.55 -8.78 -1.71
C LEU A 401 -12.80 -9.64 -1.84
N PHE A 402 -12.91 -10.72 -1.05
CA PHE A 402 -14.09 -11.59 -1.07
C PHE A 402 -15.33 -10.86 -0.55
N ASP A 403 -15.21 -10.08 0.52
CA ASP A 403 -16.31 -9.27 1.05
C ASP A 403 -16.82 -8.24 0.02
N GLU A 404 -15.92 -7.62 -0.76
CA GLU A 404 -16.29 -6.71 -1.85
C GLU A 404 -16.97 -7.46 -3.01
N ALA A 405 -16.49 -8.64 -3.38
CA ALA A 405 -17.14 -9.46 -4.41
C ALA A 405 -18.54 -9.92 -3.99
N ARG A 406 -18.74 -10.31 -2.72
CA ARG A 406 -20.05 -10.66 -2.15
C ARG A 406 -21.00 -9.46 -2.15
N ALA A 407 -20.51 -8.28 -1.75
CA ALA A 407 -21.32 -7.05 -1.75
C ALA A 407 -21.77 -6.64 -3.17
N ASN A 408 -21.01 -7.02 -4.20
CA ASN A 408 -21.34 -6.78 -5.61
C ASN A 408 -21.84 -8.04 -6.32
N ALA A 409 -22.34 -9.05 -5.61
CA ALA A 409 -22.89 -10.25 -6.25
C ALA A 409 -24.10 -9.90 -7.15
N PRO A 410 -24.27 -10.56 -8.31
CA PRO A 410 -23.48 -11.67 -8.81
C PRO A 410 -22.12 -11.21 -9.38
N SER A 411 -21.04 -11.90 -8.98
CA SER A 411 -19.68 -11.49 -9.31
C SER A 411 -18.74 -12.66 -9.62
N ILE A 412 -17.71 -12.37 -10.41
CA ILE A 412 -16.63 -13.26 -10.77
C ILE A 412 -15.34 -12.72 -10.20
N ILE A 413 -14.65 -13.54 -9.40
CA ILE A 413 -13.29 -13.26 -8.94
C ILE A 413 -12.31 -13.99 -9.88
N PHE A 414 -11.58 -13.25 -10.69
CA PHE A 414 -10.53 -13.79 -11.55
C PHE A 414 -9.14 -13.60 -10.92
N ILE A 415 -8.47 -14.71 -10.64
CA ILE A 415 -7.13 -14.75 -10.06
C ILE A 415 -6.15 -15.19 -11.14
N ASP A 416 -5.37 -14.25 -11.67
CA ASP A 416 -4.29 -14.58 -12.61
C ASP A 416 -3.07 -15.13 -11.87
N GLU A 417 -2.32 -16.01 -12.51
CA GLU A 417 -1.14 -16.67 -11.92
C GLU A 417 -1.42 -17.30 -10.54
N LEU A 418 -2.50 -18.09 -10.45
CA LEU A 418 -2.94 -18.73 -9.20
C LEU A 418 -1.82 -19.52 -8.51
N ASP A 419 -0.89 -20.09 -9.28
CA ASP A 419 0.28 -20.81 -8.77
C ASP A 419 1.24 -19.97 -7.92
N ALA A 420 1.26 -18.65 -8.14
CA ALA A 420 2.04 -17.73 -7.30
C ALA A 420 1.37 -17.43 -5.95
N LEU A 421 0.03 -17.49 -5.90
CA LEU A 421 -0.74 -17.24 -4.67
C LEU A 421 -1.01 -18.51 -3.86
N ILE A 422 -1.18 -19.64 -4.54
CA ILE A 422 -1.52 -20.95 -3.96
C ILE A 422 -0.49 -22.01 -4.38
N PRO A 423 0.79 -21.88 -4.00
CA PRO A 423 1.81 -22.88 -4.30
C PRO A 423 1.61 -24.14 -3.46
N ASN A 424 2.03 -25.30 -3.99
CA ASN A 424 1.96 -26.59 -3.31
C ASN A 424 2.79 -26.60 -2.01
N ARG A 425 2.11 -26.72 -0.88
CA ARG A 425 2.68 -26.67 0.49
C ARG A 425 3.72 -27.72 0.79
N ASN A 426 3.74 -28.82 0.05
CA ASN A 426 4.67 -29.93 0.27
C ASN A 426 6.08 -29.67 -0.31
N ASN A 427 6.27 -28.57 -1.06
CA ASN A 427 7.60 -28.17 -1.52
C ASN A 427 8.40 -27.54 -0.38
N THR A 428 9.60 -28.07 -0.13
CA THR A 428 10.49 -27.84 1.02
C THR A 428 11.11 -26.44 1.16
N GLY A 429 10.53 -25.40 0.54
CA GLY A 429 11.05 -24.02 0.55
C GLY A 429 10.01 -22.93 0.79
N ILE A 430 8.79 -23.29 1.20
CA ILE A 430 7.70 -22.33 1.39
C ILE A 430 7.77 -21.74 2.82
N ASN A 431 8.04 -20.44 2.91
CA ASN A 431 8.00 -19.68 4.17
C ASN A 431 6.61 -19.80 4.83
N HIS A 432 6.56 -19.86 6.17
CA HIS A 432 5.31 -19.85 6.96
C HIS A 432 4.33 -18.72 6.57
N MET A 433 4.86 -17.63 6.02
CA MET A 433 4.08 -16.49 5.52
C MET A 433 3.13 -16.86 4.38
N ASN A 434 3.61 -17.66 3.42
CA ASN A 434 2.81 -18.07 2.27
C ASN A 434 1.70 -19.04 2.70
N THR A 435 2.00 -19.97 3.61
CA THR A 435 1.03 -20.96 4.11
C THR A 435 -0.22 -20.30 4.72
N SER A 436 -0.05 -19.16 5.39
CA SER A 436 -1.15 -18.44 6.05
C SER A 436 -2.08 -17.74 5.05
N ALA A 437 -1.53 -17.16 3.98
CA ALA A 437 -2.31 -16.58 2.89
C ALA A 437 -3.07 -17.65 2.09
N VAL A 438 -2.44 -18.80 1.83
CA VAL A 438 -3.09 -19.95 1.17
C VAL A 438 -4.27 -20.45 2.00
N ASN A 439 -4.10 -20.58 3.32
CA ASN A 439 -5.19 -20.99 4.21
C ASN A 439 -6.40 -20.06 4.15
N GLU A 440 -6.16 -18.74 4.14
CA GLU A 440 -7.23 -17.76 4.04
C GLU A 440 -7.97 -17.89 2.71
N PHE A 441 -7.25 -18.02 1.59
CA PHE A 441 -7.86 -18.27 0.28
C PHE A 441 -8.74 -19.52 0.27
N LEU A 442 -8.23 -20.65 0.78
CA LEU A 442 -9.00 -21.89 0.84
C LEU A 442 -10.21 -21.79 1.79
N ALA A 443 -10.14 -20.95 2.82
CA ALA A 443 -11.26 -20.69 3.71
C ALA A 443 -12.34 -19.87 3.00
N GLN A 444 -11.95 -18.78 2.32
CA GLN A 444 -12.87 -17.89 1.58
C GLN A 444 -13.50 -18.56 0.34
N MET A 445 -12.81 -19.53 -0.27
CA MET A 445 -13.31 -20.30 -1.40
C MET A 445 -14.45 -21.27 -1.03
N ASN A 446 -14.56 -21.68 0.24
CA ASN A 446 -15.64 -22.59 0.63
C ASN A 446 -16.97 -21.79 0.65
N ASN A 447 -18.01 -22.33 0.00
CA ASN A 447 -19.37 -21.78 -0.06
C ASN A 447 -19.52 -20.42 -0.78
N CYS A 448 -18.54 -20.00 -1.60
CA CYS A 448 -18.64 -18.74 -2.34
C CYS A 448 -19.77 -18.74 -3.39
N GLY A 449 -20.12 -19.91 -3.94
CA GLY A 449 -21.20 -20.06 -4.92
C GLY A 449 -22.59 -19.74 -4.34
N ASP A 450 -22.80 -20.03 -3.06
CA ASP A 450 -24.03 -19.69 -2.33
C ASP A 450 -24.18 -18.16 -2.17
N ASP A 451 -23.06 -17.47 -1.96
CA ASP A 451 -22.99 -16.01 -1.87
C ASP A 451 -23.10 -15.30 -3.24
N GLY A 452 -23.28 -16.05 -4.33
CA GLY A 452 -23.34 -15.49 -5.69
C GLY A 452 -21.98 -15.05 -6.24
N VAL A 453 -20.89 -15.61 -5.72
CA VAL A 453 -19.51 -15.33 -6.15
C VAL A 453 -18.92 -16.56 -6.83
N PHE A 454 -18.49 -16.41 -8.08
CA PHE A 454 -17.85 -17.47 -8.86
C PHE A 454 -16.35 -17.20 -9.03
N ILE A 455 -15.50 -18.18 -8.77
CA ILE A 455 -14.04 -17.99 -8.79
C ILE A 455 -13.43 -18.59 -10.05
N ILE A 456 -12.61 -17.83 -10.76
CA ILE A 456 -11.81 -18.31 -11.89
C ILE A 456 -10.33 -18.16 -11.55
N GLY A 457 -9.64 -19.27 -11.34
CA GLY A 457 -8.18 -19.29 -11.22
C GLY A 457 -7.52 -19.56 -12.56
N ALA A 458 -6.52 -18.77 -12.97
CA ALA A 458 -5.72 -19.04 -14.16
C ALA A 458 -4.28 -19.41 -13.83
N THR A 459 -3.73 -20.43 -14.50
CA THR A 459 -2.32 -20.79 -14.32
C THR A 459 -1.68 -21.35 -15.59
N ASN A 460 -0.39 -21.12 -15.74
CA ASN A 460 0.45 -21.81 -16.73
C ASN A 460 1.09 -23.07 -16.13
N ARG A 461 1.10 -23.24 -14.81
CA ARG A 461 1.82 -24.30 -14.10
C ARG A 461 0.87 -25.09 -13.19
N PRO A 462 -0.08 -25.84 -13.76
CA PRO A 462 -1.08 -26.56 -12.96
C PRO A 462 -0.49 -27.65 -12.05
N ASN A 463 0.74 -28.11 -12.28
CA ASN A 463 1.38 -29.11 -11.42
C ASN A 463 1.93 -28.55 -10.10
N VAL A 464 2.07 -27.22 -9.98
CA VAL A 464 2.70 -26.59 -8.80
C VAL A 464 1.69 -25.92 -7.87
N ILE A 465 0.40 -25.92 -8.22
CA ILE A 465 -0.67 -25.43 -7.35
C ILE A 465 -0.95 -26.44 -6.23
N ASP A 466 -1.43 -25.94 -5.09
CA ASP A 466 -1.88 -26.80 -4.00
C ASP A 466 -3.10 -27.64 -4.45
N PRO A 467 -3.02 -28.99 -4.42
CA PRO A 467 -4.14 -29.86 -4.79
C PRO A 467 -5.42 -29.63 -3.98
N ALA A 468 -5.31 -29.02 -2.79
CA ALA A 468 -6.47 -28.67 -1.97
C ALA A 468 -7.40 -27.66 -2.67
N VAL A 469 -6.90 -26.85 -3.60
CA VAL A 469 -7.72 -25.87 -4.35
C VAL A 469 -8.67 -26.55 -5.35
N LEU A 470 -8.32 -27.76 -5.82
CA LEU A 470 -9.07 -28.54 -6.82
C LEU A 470 -10.10 -29.49 -6.21
N ARG A 471 -10.32 -29.42 -4.89
CA ARG A 471 -11.31 -30.26 -4.21
C ARG A 471 -12.71 -29.69 -4.45
N ALA A 472 -13.71 -30.58 -4.44
CA ALA A 472 -15.11 -30.20 -4.51
C ALA A 472 -15.46 -29.18 -3.40
N GLY A 473 -16.23 -28.16 -3.77
CA GLY A 473 -16.53 -27.00 -2.94
C GLY A 473 -15.60 -25.79 -3.17
N ARG A 474 -14.72 -25.83 -4.18
CA ARG A 474 -13.72 -24.78 -4.47
C ARG A 474 -13.59 -24.55 -5.98
N LEU A 475 -12.52 -25.03 -6.62
CA LEU A 475 -12.40 -25.04 -8.08
C LEU A 475 -12.90 -26.38 -8.62
N ASP A 476 -14.22 -26.48 -8.72
CA ASP A 476 -14.95 -27.72 -9.04
C ASP A 476 -14.76 -28.16 -10.50
N LYS A 477 -14.43 -27.21 -11.39
CA LYS A 477 -14.18 -27.47 -12.80
C LYS A 477 -12.73 -27.17 -13.15
N THR A 478 -12.08 -28.06 -13.89
CA THR A 478 -10.71 -27.87 -14.37
C THR A 478 -10.71 -27.90 -15.90
N ILE A 479 -10.39 -26.75 -16.50
CA ILE A 479 -10.57 -26.49 -17.93
C ILE A 479 -9.21 -26.28 -18.60
N TYR A 480 -8.92 -27.11 -19.59
CA TYR A 480 -7.75 -26.93 -20.45
C TYR A 480 -8.05 -25.97 -21.60
N LEU A 481 -7.24 -24.91 -21.72
CA LEU A 481 -7.24 -23.98 -22.84
C LEU A 481 -6.10 -24.34 -23.82
N PRO A 482 -6.40 -25.04 -24.93
CA PRO A 482 -5.40 -25.43 -25.91
C PRO A 482 -4.89 -24.22 -26.72
N PRO A 483 -3.77 -24.37 -27.44
CA PRO A 483 -3.44 -23.47 -28.55
C PRO A 483 -4.58 -23.40 -29.58
N PRO A 484 -4.72 -22.28 -30.31
CA PRO A 484 -5.79 -22.11 -31.30
C PRO A 484 -5.71 -23.16 -32.41
N ASP A 485 -6.84 -23.78 -32.72
CA ASP A 485 -7.01 -24.67 -33.87
C ASP A 485 -6.94 -23.92 -35.21
N PHE A 486 -7.03 -24.64 -36.32
CA PHE A 486 -6.92 -24.05 -37.66
C PHE A 486 -7.92 -22.91 -37.90
N GLU A 487 -9.20 -23.13 -37.58
CA GLU A 487 -10.27 -22.16 -37.79
C GLU A 487 -10.11 -20.94 -36.88
N ALA A 488 -9.69 -21.16 -35.64
CA ALA A 488 -9.37 -20.11 -34.69
C ALA A 488 -8.23 -19.24 -35.23
N ARG A 489 -7.14 -19.83 -35.75
CA ARG A 489 -6.02 -19.06 -36.32
C ARG A 489 -6.44 -18.23 -37.54
N GLU A 490 -7.26 -18.79 -38.43
CA GLU A 490 -7.82 -18.07 -39.58
C GLU A 490 -8.60 -16.82 -39.13
N LEU A 491 -9.53 -17.02 -38.20
CA LEU A 491 -10.35 -15.95 -37.63
C LEU A 491 -9.51 -14.90 -36.88
N MET A 492 -8.47 -15.33 -36.16
CA MET A 492 -7.57 -14.44 -35.45
C MET A 492 -6.78 -13.53 -36.38
N PHE A 493 -6.23 -14.06 -37.48
CA PHE A 493 -5.57 -13.22 -38.49
C PHE A 493 -6.54 -12.24 -39.12
N ARG A 494 -7.75 -12.70 -39.45
CA ARG A 494 -8.82 -11.82 -39.94
C ARG A 494 -9.08 -10.70 -38.95
N LEU A 495 -9.30 -11.02 -37.68
CA LEU A 495 -9.57 -10.06 -36.61
C LEU A 495 -8.45 -9.02 -36.44
N TYR A 496 -7.20 -9.47 -36.34
CA TYR A 496 -6.07 -8.57 -36.09
C TYR A 496 -5.73 -7.68 -37.28
N LEU A 497 -5.94 -8.15 -38.51
CA LEU A 497 -5.65 -7.42 -39.73
C LEU A 497 -6.83 -6.58 -40.23
N ASP A 498 -8.06 -6.80 -39.71
CA ASP A 498 -9.27 -6.16 -40.25
C ASP A 498 -9.23 -4.63 -40.22
N LYS A 499 -8.64 -4.06 -39.18
CA LYS A 499 -8.51 -2.59 -39.00
C LYS A 499 -7.18 -2.01 -39.48
N ARG A 500 -6.37 -2.78 -40.22
CA ARG A 500 -5.03 -2.39 -40.68
C ARG A 500 -4.99 -2.17 -42.20
N PRO A 501 -4.06 -1.33 -42.71
CA PRO A 501 -3.89 -1.11 -44.14
C PRO A 501 -3.30 -2.36 -44.82
N ARG A 502 -4.15 -3.36 -45.11
CA ARG A 502 -3.79 -4.62 -45.77
C ARG A 502 -4.17 -4.63 -47.25
N GLU A 503 -3.63 -5.59 -47.99
CA GLU A 503 -4.08 -5.90 -49.33
C GLU A 503 -5.50 -6.47 -49.35
N ILE A 504 -6.21 -6.26 -50.46
CA ILE A 504 -7.57 -6.76 -50.65
C ILE A 504 -7.49 -8.23 -51.06
N GLY A 505 -8.35 -9.09 -50.49
CA GLY A 505 -8.41 -10.51 -50.86
C GLY A 505 -7.36 -11.40 -50.19
N LEU A 506 -6.75 -10.97 -49.09
CA LEU A 506 -5.79 -11.76 -48.30
C LEU A 506 -6.39 -13.13 -47.91
N ASP A 507 -5.68 -14.22 -48.24
CA ASP A 507 -6.08 -15.57 -47.85
C ASP A 507 -5.58 -15.92 -46.43
N TYR A 508 -6.48 -15.78 -45.44
CA TYR A 508 -6.18 -16.10 -44.05
C TYR A 508 -5.97 -17.60 -43.80
N LYS A 509 -6.49 -18.48 -44.67
CA LYS A 509 -6.32 -19.94 -44.52
C LYS A 509 -4.86 -20.33 -44.71
N GLU A 510 -4.17 -19.68 -45.63
CA GLU A 510 -2.76 -19.93 -45.87
C GLU A 510 -1.90 -19.52 -44.66
N LEU A 511 -2.22 -18.38 -44.04
CA LEU A 511 -1.56 -17.94 -42.81
C LEU A 511 -1.83 -18.91 -41.64
N ALA A 512 -3.06 -19.43 -41.53
CA ALA A 512 -3.42 -20.43 -40.53
C ALA A 512 -2.69 -21.78 -40.73
N LYS A 513 -2.44 -22.18 -41.98
CA LYS A 513 -1.59 -23.34 -42.31
C LYS A 513 -0.14 -23.11 -41.90
N ALA A 514 0.40 -21.92 -42.19
CA ALA A 514 1.78 -21.58 -41.90
C ALA A 514 2.09 -21.37 -40.40
N THR A 515 1.07 -21.32 -39.54
CA THR A 515 1.19 -21.04 -38.10
C THR A 515 0.70 -22.20 -37.22
N GLU A 516 0.83 -23.43 -37.70
CA GLU A 516 0.55 -24.60 -36.87
C GLU A 516 1.37 -24.59 -35.58
N ASN A 517 0.73 -24.87 -34.43
CA ASN A 517 1.31 -24.85 -33.08
C ASN A 517 1.64 -23.46 -32.51
N TYR A 518 1.32 -22.37 -33.20
CA TYR A 518 1.46 -21.01 -32.66
C TYR A 518 0.36 -20.74 -31.63
N VAL A 519 0.73 -20.07 -30.53
CA VAL A 519 -0.26 -19.62 -29.54
C VAL A 519 -0.89 -18.29 -29.95
N SER A 520 -1.97 -17.90 -29.28
CA SER A 520 -2.72 -16.69 -29.63
C SER A 520 -1.89 -15.41 -29.57
N SER A 521 -0.93 -15.32 -28.64
CA SER A 521 0.02 -14.19 -28.56
C SER A 521 0.98 -14.13 -29.74
N ASP A 522 1.38 -15.26 -30.30
CA ASP A 522 2.31 -15.29 -31.43
C ASP A 522 1.63 -14.77 -32.70
N ILE A 523 0.36 -15.13 -32.93
CA ILE A 523 -0.41 -14.66 -34.09
C ILE A 523 -0.61 -13.13 -34.04
N LYS A 524 -0.87 -12.60 -32.84
CA LYS A 524 -0.92 -11.15 -32.62
C LYS A 524 0.43 -10.49 -32.92
N PHE A 525 1.51 -11.06 -32.38
CA PHE A 525 2.88 -10.58 -32.60
C PHE A 525 3.26 -10.58 -34.08
N LEU A 526 2.98 -11.66 -34.81
CA LEU A 526 3.22 -11.77 -36.25
C LEU A 526 2.47 -10.69 -37.03
N SER A 527 1.21 -10.42 -36.66
CA SER A 527 0.41 -9.37 -37.28
C SER A 527 1.01 -7.98 -37.01
N ASP A 528 1.50 -7.73 -35.78
CA ASP A 528 2.17 -6.49 -35.38
C ASP A 528 3.51 -6.29 -36.10
N GLU A 529 4.33 -7.32 -36.20
CA GLU A 529 5.62 -7.28 -36.92
C GLU A 529 5.43 -7.05 -38.42
N ALA A 530 4.47 -7.75 -39.04
CA ALA A 530 4.13 -7.51 -40.44
C ALA A 530 3.66 -6.06 -40.67
N SER A 531 2.92 -5.50 -39.72
CA SER A 531 2.49 -4.10 -39.77
C SER A 531 3.65 -3.12 -39.63
N ARG A 532 4.62 -3.40 -38.75
CA ARG A 532 5.84 -2.59 -38.58
C ARG A 532 6.71 -2.63 -39.83
N LYS A 533 6.86 -3.80 -40.46
CA LYS A 533 7.58 -3.95 -41.73
C LYS A 533 6.92 -3.14 -42.84
N ALA A 534 5.60 -3.30 -43.02
CA ALA A 534 4.84 -2.54 -44.02
C ALA A 534 4.93 -1.02 -43.78
N LEU A 535 4.87 -0.58 -42.52
CA LEU A 535 5.04 0.83 -42.15
C LEU A 535 6.43 1.36 -42.54
N LYS A 536 7.50 0.61 -42.26
CA LYS A 536 8.88 1.00 -42.64
C LYS A 536 9.03 1.11 -44.17
N MET A 537 8.37 0.22 -44.90
CA MET A 537 8.36 0.20 -46.37
C MET A 537 7.39 1.21 -46.98
N LYS A 538 6.58 1.90 -46.16
CA LYS A 538 5.47 2.78 -46.59
C LYS A 538 4.50 2.07 -47.55
N SER A 539 4.26 0.78 -47.32
CA SER A 539 3.38 -0.06 -48.13
C SER A 539 2.18 -0.58 -47.32
N ARG A 540 1.24 -1.23 -48.00
CA ARG A 540 0.21 -2.04 -47.35
C ARG A 540 0.84 -3.33 -46.81
N ILE A 541 0.16 -3.96 -45.86
CA ILE A 541 0.49 -5.30 -45.37
C ILE A 541 0.09 -6.29 -46.46
N THR A 542 1.08 -6.83 -47.17
CA THR A 542 0.86 -7.84 -48.21
C THR A 542 1.03 -9.26 -47.66
N LYS A 543 0.54 -10.25 -48.40
CA LYS A 543 0.75 -11.67 -48.10
C LYS A 543 2.23 -12.02 -47.96
N GLU A 544 3.10 -11.49 -48.82
CA GLU A 544 4.53 -11.77 -48.79
C GLU A 544 5.16 -11.30 -47.48
N ILE A 545 4.81 -10.08 -47.02
CA ILE A 545 5.31 -9.53 -45.75
C ILE A 545 4.87 -10.43 -44.58
N LEU A 546 3.63 -10.92 -44.59
CA LEU A 546 3.11 -11.80 -43.55
C LEU A 546 3.83 -13.15 -43.54
N LEU A 547 3.95 -13.81 -44.70
CA LEU A 547 4.64 -15.11 -44.81
C LEU A 547 6.12 -15.01 -44.47
N GLU A 548 6.80 -13.95 -44.91
CA GLU A 548 8.20 -13.69 -44.55
C GLU A 548 8.34 -13.44 -43.04
N THR A 549 7.38 -12.74 -42.44
CA THR A 549 7.35 -12.54 -40.98
C THR A 549 7.13 -13.85 -40.24
N ILE A 550 6.24 -14.73 -40.71
CA ILE A 550 6.02 -16.06 -40.13
C ILE A 550 7.31 -16.90 -40.22
N ASN A 551 7.95 -16.94 -41.39
CA ASN A 551 9.18 -17.72 -41.58
C ASN A 551 10.35 -17.25 -40.70
N ASN A 552 10.42 -15.94 -40.43
CA ASN A 552 11.49 -15.37 -39.61
C ASN A 552 11.22 -15.46 -38.09
N ASN A 553 10.01 -15.82 -37.67
CA ASN A 553 9.61 -15.84 -36.27
C ASN A 553 9.04 -17.20 -35.88
N ARG A 554 9.79 -17.97 -35.09
CA ARG A 554 9.40 -19.30 -34.61
C ARG A 554 8.31 -19.20 -33.52
N PRO A 555 7.53 -20.29 -33.30
CA PRO A 555 6.58 -20.34 -32.19
C PRO A 555 7.27 -20.07 -30.85
N SER A 556 6.61 -19.38 -29.94
CA SER A 556 7.18 -19.08 -28.62
C SER A 556 7.23 -20.30 -27.70
N ILE A 557 6.39 -21.31 -27.97
CA ILE A 557 6.31 -22.54 -27.20
C ILE A 557 6.80 -23.72 -28.05
N SER A 558 7.66 -24.54 -27.45
CA SER A 558 8.17 -25.74 -28.13
C SER A 558 7.11 -26.83 -28.27
N LEU A 559 7.21 -27.66 -29.31
CA LEU A 559 6.31 -28.83 -29.48
C LEU A 559 6.37 -29.79 -28.29
N ASN A 560 7.53 -29.96 -27.67
CA ASN A 560 7.69 -30.82 -26.50
C ASN A 560 6.93 -30.26 -25.29
N GLU A 561 6.96 -28.94 -25.11
CA GLU A 561 6.21 -28.26 -24.06
C GLU A 561 4.70 -28.37 -24.31
N LEU A 562 4.22 -28.17 -25.55
CA LEU A 562 2.81 -28.39 -25.89
C LEU A 562 2.34 -29.83 -25.60
N LYS A 563 3.15 -30.83 -25.97
CA LYS A 563 2.88 -32.24 -25.65
C LYS A 563 2.82 -32.49 -24.15
N SER A 564 3.64 -31.79 -23.35
CA SER A 564 3.60 -31.91 -21.90
C SER A 564 2.24 -31.47 -21.32
N TYR A 565 1.58 -30.45 -21.89
CA TYR A 565 0.25 -30.04 -21.45
C TYR A 565 -0.84 -31.05 -21.80
N VAL A 566 -0.71 -31.79 -22.91
CA VAL A 566 -1.62 -32.90 -23.24
C VAL A 566 -1.51 -34.02 -22.19
N THR A 567 -0.29 -34.34 -21.77
CA THR A 567 -0.05 -35.32 -20.68
C THR A 567 -0.59 -34.82 -19.34
N ILE A 568 -0.42 -33.54 -19.03
CA ILE A 568 -0.99 -32.92 -17.82
C ILE A 568 -2.52 -33.00 -17.83
N ARG A 569 -3.14 -32.72 -18.99
CA ARG A 569 -4.58 -32.83 -19.17
C ARG A 569 -5.08 -34.25 -18.88
N ALA A 570 -4.46 -35.28 -19.46
CA ALA A 570 -4.82 -36.67 -19.20
C ALA A 570 -4.70 -37.07 -17.71
N LYS A 571 -3.72 -36.50 -16.99
CA LYS A 571 -3.59 -36.72 -15.54
C LYS A 571 -4.69 -36.01 -14.75
N MET A 572 -5.01 -34.76 -15.10
CA MET A 572 -6.05 -33.95 -14.45
C MET A 572 -7.46 -34.52 -14.69
N GLU A 573 -7.72 -35.07 -15.87
CA GLU A 573 -9.00 -35.72 -16.23
C GLU A 573 -9.11 -37.17 -15.71
N GLY A 574 -8.08 -37.70 -15.03
CA GLY A 574 -8.12 -39.03 -14.42
C GLY A 574 -8.07 -40.20 -15.41
N THR A 575 -7.65 -39.97 -16.66
CA THR A 575 -7.56 -40.98 -17.73
C THR A 575 -6.24 -41.77 -17.74
N SER A 576 -5.39 -41.57 -16.73
CA SER A 576 -4.16 -42.35 -16.52
C SER A 576 -4.48 -43.63 -15.73
N GLU A 577 -4.03 -44.80 -16.18
CA GLU A 577 -4.32 -46.13 -15.61
C GLU A 577 -4.20 -46.18 -14.08
N ASN A 578 -5.34 -46.28 -13.38
CA ASN A 578 -5.40 -46.54 -11.95
C ASN A 578 -5.19 -48.05 -11.70
N THR A 579 -3.99 -48.46 -11.28
CA THR A 579 -3.66 -49.85 -10.89
C THR A 579 -3.90 -50.15 -9.40
N ASN A 580 -4.64 -49.32 -8.68
CA ASN A 580 -4.86 -49.53 -7.25
C ASN A 580 -6.27 -50.07 -6.96
N ASN A 581 -6.33 -51.37 -6.64
CA ASN A 581 -7.48 -52.01 -5.98
C ASN A 581 -7.80 -51.26 -4.68
N ARG A 582 -8.87 -50.47 -4.68
CA ARG A 582 -9.36 -49.79 -3.48
C ARG A 582 -10.10 -50.81 -2.59
N PRO A 583 -9.79 -50.92 -1.30
CA PRO A 583 -10.61 -51.69 -0.38
C PRO A 583 -12.00 -51.05 -0.24
N SER A 584 -13.04 -51.88 -0.18
CA SER A 584 -14.42 -51.44 0.01
C SER A 584 -14.58 -50.84 1.40
N ILE A 585 -14.86 -49.55 1.48
CA ILE A 585 -15.35 -48.90 2.69
C ILE A 585 -16.66 -48.23 2.29
N GLY A 586 -17.75 -48.68 2.92
CA GLY A 586 -19.09 -48.11 2.73
C GLY A 586 -19.21 -46.77 3.45
N PHE A 587 -20.01 -45.86 2.87
CA PHE A 587 -20.39 -44.59 3.46
C PHE A 587 -21.43 -44.79 4.58
#